data_AF-A0A7Y8HTX8-F1
#
_entry.id   AF-A0A7Y8HTX8-F1
#
_cell.length_a   1.000
_cell.length_b   1.000
_cell.length_c   1.000
_cell.angle_alpha   90.00
_cell.angle_beta   90.00
_cell.angle_gamma   90.00
#
_symmetry.space_group_name_H-M   'P 1'
#
loop_
_entity.id
_entity.type
_entity.pdbx_description
1 polymer ?
#
loop_
_entity_poly.entity_id
_entity_poly.type
_entity_poly.pdbx_seq_one_letter_code
_entity_poly.pdbx_strand_id
1 'polypeptide(L)'
;MYLDKGDNDKAIAEAERAIALNPGDWTTLNPYANSLRAAGRPEEAIPFYKKAIRLTPFGASVLYRVFGHALRDTSRFEEAVSAYKKAIQLSPNDITAHLGLAVTYAIMGRENEARSEGAEVLRIDP
;
A
#
# COMPACT_ATOMS: atom_id res chain seq x y z
N MET A 1 13.17 -21.36 6.56
CA MET A 1 12.73 -19.94 6.51
C MET A 1 12.80 -19.30 7.90
N TYR A 2 14.00 -19.07 8.47
CA TYR A 2 14.16 -18.38 9.76
C TYR A 2 14.72 -16.95 9.63
N LEU A 3 15.33 -16.63 8.47
CA LEU A 3 15.98 -15.34 8.23
C LEU A 3 14.97 -14.20 8.06
N ASP A 4 13.90 -14.44 7.29
CA ASP A 4 12.88 -13.43 6.96
C ASP A 4 12.18 -12.85 8.20
N LYS A 5 11.85 -13.70 9.18
CA LYS A 5 11.21 -13.25 10.43
C LYS A 5 12.16 -12.39 11.29
N GLY A 6 13.43 -12.78 11.38
CA GLY A 6 14.43 -12.05 12.17
C GLY A 6 14.83 -10.70 11.55
N ASP A 7 14.78 -10.58 10.23
CA ASP A 7 15.06 -9.32 9.53
C ASP A 7 13.86 -8.36 9.60
N ASN A 8 12.63 -8.88 9.56
CA ASN A 8 11.41 -8.11 9.76
C ASN A 8 11.32 -7.50 11.17
N ASP A 9 11.67 -8.27 12.22
CA ASP A 9 11.66 -7.77 13.60
C ASP A 9 12.68 -6.64 13.83
N LYS A 10 13.87 -6.74 13.21
CA LYS A 10 14.87 -5.66 13.23
C LYS A 10 14.41 -4.42 12.48
N ALA A 11 13.81 -4.60 11.30
CA ALA A 11 13.27 -3.49 10.51
C ALA A 11 12.17 -2.73 11.25
N ILE A 12 11.29 -3.45 11.95
CA ILE A 12 10.29 -2.85 12.84
C ILE A 12 10.97 -2.05 13.94
N ALA A 13 11.92 -2.62 14.67
CA ALA A 13 12.58 -1.95 15.79
C ALA A 13 13.30 -0.65 15.37
N GLU A 14 13.96 -0.62 14.20
CA GLU A 14 14.56 0.61 13.68
C GLU A 14 13.51 1.63 13.25
N ALA A 15 12.41 1.17 12.64
CA ALA A 15 11.33 2.05 12.23
C ALA A 15 10.52 2.59 13.43
N GLU A 16 10.41 1.86 14.55
CA GLU A 16 9.87 2.36 15.82
C GLU A 16 10.72 3.50 16.37
N ARG A 17 12.05 3.37 16.35
CA ARG A 17 12.96 4.45 16.75
C ARG A 17 12.79 5.68 15.86
N ALA A 18 12.67 5.49 14.55
CA ALA A 18 12.45 6.59 13.60
C ALA A 18 11.13 7.34 13.88
N ILE A 19 10.05 6.61 14.17
CA ILE A 19 8.78 7.23 14.58
C ILE A 19 8.91 7.94 15.93
N ALA A 20 9.63 7.38 16.90
CA ALA A 20 9.82 8.02 18.20
C ALA A 20 10.54 9.37 18.08
N LEU A 21 11.48 9.49 17.13
CA LEU A 21 12.20 10.73 16.85
C LEU A 21 11.34 11.79 16.13
N ASN A 22 10.47 11.36 15.20
CA ASN A 22 9.57 12.28 14.50
C ASN A 22 8.21 11.61 14.18
N PRO A 23 7.26 11.61 15.13
CA PRO A 23 6.00 10.87 15.00
C PRO A 23 4.96 11.58 14.12
N GLY A 24 5.27 12.80 13.67
CA GLY A 24 4.38 13.69 12.92
C GLY A 24 4.70 13.81 11.44
N ASP A 25 5.63 13.00 10.92
CA ASP A 25 6.05 13.06 9.52
C ASP A 25 5.63 11.80 8.75
N TRP A 26 5.04 11.99 7.57
CA TRP A 26 4.67 10.87 6.70
C TRP A 26 5.90 10.09 6.22
N THR A 27 7.08 10.72 6.16
CA THR A 27 8.34 10.08 5.73
C THR A 27 8.83 9.03 6.72
N THR A 28 8.46 9.11 8.01
CA THR A 28 8.76 8.10 9.03
C THR A 28 7.61 7.11 9.19
N LEU A 29 6.37 7.57 9.08
CA LEU A 29 5.17 6.74 9.22
C LEU A 29 5.02 5.71 8.09
N ASN A 30 5.36 6.05 6.84
CA ASN A 30 5.23 5.13 5.70
C ASN A 30 6.20 3.93 5.79
N PRO A 31 7.51 4.11 5.99
CA PRO A 31 8.44 2.99 6.12
C PRO A 31 8.10 2.07 7.29
N TYR A 32 7.62 2.62 8.41
CA TYR A 32 7.17 1.82 9.54
C TYR A 32 5.95 0.96 9.20
N ALA A 33 4.93 1.56 8.57
CA ALA A 33 3.76 0.82 8.11
C ALA A 33 4.14 -0.28 7.11
N ASN A 34 5.06 -0.01 6.19
CA ASN A 34 5.59 -1.01 5.25
C ASN A 34 6.30 -2.16 5.99
N SER A 35 7.08 -1.86 7.03
CA SER A 35 7.80 -2.86 7.83
C SER A 35 6.83 -3.76 8.59
N LEU A 36 5.78 -3.19 9.18
CA LEU A 36 4.70 -3.95 9.81
C LEU A 36 3.99 -4.88 8.80
N ARG A 37 3.68 -4.37 7.60
CA ARG A 37 3.05 -5.17 6.55
C ARG A 37 3.96 -6.33 6.09
N ALA A 38 5.24 -6.07 5.88
CA ALA A 38 6.23 -7.07 5.49
C ALA A 38 6.41 -8.16 6.57
N ALA A 39 6.28 -7.78 7.85
CA ALA A 39 6.30 -8.71 8.98
C ALA A 39 5.00 -9.53 9.16
N GLY A 40 4.05 -9.43 8.23
CA GLY A 40 2.75 -10.11 8.34
C GLY A 40 1.79 -9.49 9.34
N ARG A 41 1.98 -8.20 9.68
CA ARG A 41 1.12 -7.42 10.60
C ARG A 41 0.38 -6.27 9.86
N PRO A 42 -0.35 -6.54 8.76
CA PRO A 42 -0.97 -5.50 7.95
C PRO A 42 -2.05 -4.69 8.68
N GLU A 43 -2.80 -5.31 9.61
CA GLU A 43 -3.80 -4.61 10.42
C GLU A 43 -3.19 -3.48 11.27
N GLU A 44 -2.00 -3.72 11.82
CA GLU A 44 -1.28 -2.72 12.60
C GLU A 44 -0.71 -1.61 11.73
N ALA A 45 -0.42 -1.88 10.45
CA ALA A 45 0.10 -0.89 9.50
C ALA A 45 -0.96 0.15 9.05
N ILE A 46 -2.22 -0.28 8.92
CA ILE A 46 -3.36 0.55 8.45
C ILE A 46 -3.46 1.92 9.13
N PRO A 47 -3.45 2.05 10.47
CA PRO A 47 -3.55 3.36 11.12
C PRO A 47 -2.37 4.29 10.79
N PHE A 48 -1.16 3.75 10.60
CA PHE A 48 0.02 4.52 10.23
C PHE A 48 -0.05 5.00 8.78
N TYR A 49 -0.51 4.16 7.84
CA TYR A 49 -0.80 4.61 6.47
C TYR A 49 -1.83 5.73 6.43
N LYS A 50 -2.95 5.58 7.17
CA LYS A 50 -3.98 6.64 7.28
C LYS A 50 -3.40 7.94 7.83
N LYS A 51 -2.53 7.87 8.84
CA LYS A 51 -1.86 9.04 9.41
C LYS A 51 -0.88 9.68 8.42
N ALA A 52 -0.07 8.89 7.73
CA ALA A 52 0.87 9.35 6.71
C ALA A 52 0.16 10.06 5.54
N ILE A 53 -0.97 9.53 5.07
CA ILE A 53 -1.80 10.16 4.04
C ILE A 53 -2.28 11.55 4.47
N ARG A 54 -2.74 11.71 5.73
CA ARG A 54 -3.20 13.01 6.26
C ARG A 54 -2.08 14.04 6.42
N LEU A 55 -0.86 13.58 6.65
CA LEU A 55 0.30 14.44 6.93
C LEU A 55 1.13 14.74 5.67
N THR A 56 0.78 14.17 4.53
CA THR A 56 1.48 14.40 3.26
C THR A 56 1.08 15.74 2.66
N PRO A 57 2.04 16.66 2.42
CA PRO A 57 1.74 17.95 1.84
C PRO A 57 1.45 17.88 0.33
N PHE A 58 2.04 16.94 -0.43
CA PHE A 58 1.77 16.72 -1.87
C PHE A 58 2.15 15.30 -2.31
N GLY A 59 1.46 14.74 -3.32
CA GLY A 59 1.90 13.50 -3.98
C GLY A 59 1.56 12.18 -3.28
N ALA A 60 0.40 12.10 -2.63
CA ALA A 60 -0.02 10.91 -1.87
C ALA A 60 -0.31 9.64 -2.71
N SER A 61 -0.04 9.61 -4.03
CA SER A 61 -0.35 8.46 -4.89
C SER A 61 0.29 7.17 -4.36
N VAL A 62 1.58 7.23 -4.05
CA VAL A 62 2.34 6.10 -3.48
C VAL A 62 1.74 5.65 -2.15
N LEU A 63 1.30 6.60 -1.31
CA LEU A 63 0.69 6.29 -0.02
C LEU A 63 -0.67 5.59 -0.16
N TYR A 64 -1.51 6.06 -1.08
CA TYR A 64 -2.77 5.39 -1.38
C TYR A 64 -2.55 3.99 -1.96
N ARG A 65 -1.51 3.80 -2.78
CA ARG A 65 -1.15 2.49 -3.31
C ARG A 65 -0.74 1.51 -2.22
N VAL A 66 0.20 1.88 -1.35
CA VAL A 66 0.64 0.99 -0.26
C VAL A 66 -0.45 0.76 0.79
N PHE A 67 -1.31 1.76 1.00
CA PHE A 67 -2.51 1.60 1.82
C PHE A 67 -3.49 0.60 1.20
N GLY A 68 -3.70 0.65 -0.12
CA GLY A 68 -4.50 -0.34 -0.86
C GLY A 68 -3.95 -1.76 -0.71
N HIS A 69 -2.62 -1.93 -0.75
CA HIS A 69 -2.02 -3.25 -0.50
C HIS A 69 -2.34 -3.76 0.90
N ALA A 70 -2.15 -2.94 1.93
CA ALA A 70 -2.46 -3.34 3.31
C ALA A 70 -3.95 -3.71 3.49
N LEU A 71 -4.87 -2.95 2.89
CA LEU A 71 -6.29 -3.24 2.93
C LEU A 71 -6.61 -4.58 2.25
N ARG A 72 -6.02 -4.85 1.09
CA ARG A 72 -6.17 -6.14 0.40
C ARG A 72 -5.61 -7.31 1.21
N ASP A 73 -4.45 -7.12 1.84
CA ASP A 73 -3.82 -8.12 2.71
C ASP A 73 -4.71 -8.44 3.94
N THR A 74 -5.61 -7.52 4.33
CA THR A 74 -6.64 -7.70 5.38
C THR A 74 -8.04 -8.05 4.85
N SER A 75 -8.16 -8.43 3.58
CA SER A 75 -9.43 -8.77 2.91
C SER A 75 -10.48 -7.63 2.86
N ARG A 76 -10.06 -6.37 3.04
CA ARG A 76 -10.91 -5.17 2.94
C ARG A 76 -10.95 -4.69 1.49
N PHE A 77 -11.50 -5.53 0.60
CA PHE A 77 -11.33 -5.38 -0.84
C PHE A 77 -11.94 -4.10 -1.43
N GLU A 78 -13.14 -3.70 -1.02
CA GLU A 78 -13.79 -2.48 -1.49
C GLU A 78 -13.02 -1.21 -1.08
N GLU A 79 -12.45 -1.21 0.12
CA GLU A 79 -11.59 -0.12 0.57
C GLU A 79 -10.27 -0.11 -0.21
N ALA A 80 -9.70 -1.28 -0.49
CA ALA A 80 -8.50 -1.41 -1.31
C ALA A 80 -8.74 -0.86 -2.73
N VAL A 81 -9.87 -1.21 -3.36
CA VAL A 81 -10.30 -0.65 -4.66
C VAL A 81 -10.34 0.87 -4.61
N SER A 82 -10.96 1.43 -3.57
CA SER A 82 -11.06 2.88 -3.39
C SER A 82 -9.69 3.54 -3.25
N ALA A 83 -8.78 2.91 -2.50
CA ALA A 83 -7.42 3.39 -2.32
C ALA A 83 -6.61 3.34 -3.63
N TYR A 84 -6.65 2.23 -4.38
CA TYR A 84 -5.96 2.13 -5.66
C TYR A 84 -6.49 3.11 -6.70
N LYS A 85 -7.82 3.26 -6.81
CA LYS A 85 -8.41 4.29 -7.68
C LYS A 85 -7.93 5.68 -7.34
N LYS A 86 -7.77 6.00 -6.05
CA LYS A 86 -7.22 7.29 -5.62
C LYS A 86 -5.75 7.45 -5.99
N ALA A 87 -4.96 6.38 -5.88
CA ALA A 87 -3.57 6.37 -6.34
C ALA A 87 -3.47 6.64 -7.86
N ILE A 88 -4.29 5.94 -8.67
CA ILE A 88 -4.35 6.10 -10.13
C ILE A 88 -4.84 7.50 -10.51
N GLN A 89 -5.85 8.05 -9.82
CA GLN A 89 -6.31 9.42 -10.07
C GLN A 89 -5.17 10.45 -9.88
N LEU A 90 -4.30 10.23 -8.90
CA LEU A 90 -3.16 11.11 -8.61
C LEU A 90 -1.94 10.81 -9.49
N SER A 91 -1.81 9.57 -9.97
CA SER A 91 -0.74 9.12 -10.86
C SER A 91 -1.28 8.09 -11.86
N PRO A 92 -1.81 8.54 -13.02
CA PRO A 92 -2.49 7.66 -13.98
C PRO A 92 -1.61 6.59 -14.62
N ASN A 93 -0.28 6.71 -14.49
CA ASN A 93 0.68 5.75 -15.03
C ASN A 93 1.30 4.87 -13.92
N ASP A 94 0.75 4.86 -12.70
CA ASP A 94 1.22 3.96 -11.63
C ASP A 94 0.78 2.52 -11.93
N ILE A 95 1.63 1.80 -12.67
CA ILE A 95 1.45 0.39 -13.04
C ILE A 95 1.16 -0.47 -11.80
N THR A 96 1.81 -0.18 -10.67
CA THR A 96 1.64 -1.00 -9.46
C THR A 96 0.26 -0.78 -8.84
N ALA A 97 -0.30 0.42 -8.95
CA ALA A 97 -1.68 0.69 -8.55
C ALA A 97 -2.70 0.01 -9.47
N HIS A 98 -2.49 0.04 -10.80
CA HIS A 98 -3.33 -0.70 -11.75
C HIS A 98 -3.31 -2.21 -11.52
N LEU A 99 -2.12 -2.80 -11.32
CA LEU A 99 -1.99 -4.22 -10.97
C LEU A 99 -2.65 -4.55 -9.63
N GLY A 100 -2.46 -3.69 -8.62
CA GLY A 100 -3.12 -3.83 -7.33
C GLY A 100 -4.65 -3.86 -7.45
N LEU A 101 -5.19 -2.96 -8.26
CA LEU A 101 -6.63 -2.87 -8.55
C LEU A 101 -7.14 -4.08 -9.35
N ALA A 102 -6.43 -4.48 -10.41
CA ALA A 102 -6.76 -5.64 -11.24
C ALA A 102 -6.84 -6.93 -10.41
N VAL A 103 -5.82 -7.18 -9.57
CA VAL A 103 -5.79 -8.34 -8.67
C VAL A 103 -6.93 -8.29 -7.66
N THR A 104 -7.23 -7.12 -7.11
CA THR A 104 -8.33 -6.98 -6.14
C THR A 104 -9.67 -7.28 -6.81
N TYR A 105 -9.92 -6.78 -8.02
CA TYR A 105 -11.12 -7.12 -8.77
C TYR A 105 -11.21 -8.61 -9.10
N ALA A 106 -10.11 -9.24 -9.48
CA ALA A 106 -10.08 -10.68 -9.75
C ALA A 106 -10.47 -11.50 -8.50
N ILE A 107 -9.95 -11.15 -7.32
CA ILE A 107 -10.32 -11.79 -6.05
C ILE A 107 -11.82 -11.62 -5.75
N MET A 108 -12.40 -10.46 -6.11
CA MET A 108 -13.83 -10.18 -5.93
C MET A 108 -14.73 -10.81 -7.01
N GLY A 109 -14.17 -11.55 -7.99
CA GLY A 109 -14.92 -12.11 -9.13
C GLY A 109 -15.35 -11.09 -10.19
N ARG A 110 -14.77 -9.89 -10.18
CA ARG A 110 -15.06 -8.79 -11.12
C ARG A 110 -14.11 -8.85 -12.32
N GLU A 111 -14.29 -9.88 -13.14
CA GLU A 111 -13.35 -10.24 -14.22
C GLU A 111 -13.23 -9.16 -15.31
N ASN A 112 -14.34 -8.49 -15.64
CA ASN A 112 -14.34 -7.44 -16.67
C ASN A 112 -13.48 -6.25 -16.24
N GLU A 113 -13.66 -5.78 -14.99
CA GLU A 113 -12.85 -4.69 -14.45
C GLU A 113 -11.38 -5.12 -14.29
N ALA A 114 -11.10 -6.35 -13.84
CA ALA A 114 -9.74 -6.85 -13.75
C ALA A 114 -9.01 -6.86 -15.10
N ARG A 115 -9.68 -7.30 -16.16
CA ARG A 115 -9.14 -7.31 -17.53
C ARG A 115 -8.93 -5.90 -18.07
N SER A 116 -9.84 -4.98 -17.77
CA SER A 116 -9.72 -3.56 -18.14
C SER A 116 -8.45 -2.95 -17.55
N GLU A 117 -8.20 -3.14 -16.26
CA GLU A 117 -7.00 -2.62 -15.60
C GLU A 117 -5.72 -3.31 -16.09
N GLY A 118 -5.77 -4.61 -16.38
CA GLY A 118 -4.65 -5.33 -17.00
C GLY A 118 -4.29 -4.82 -18.39
N ALA A 119 -5.28 -4.40 -19.19
CA ALA A 119 -5.05 -3.79 -20.49
C ALA A 119 -4.41 -2.39 -20.36
N GLU A 120 -4.78 -1.61 -19.33
CA GLU A 120 -4.12 -0.33 -19.05
C GLU A 120 -2.63 -0.51 -18.70
N VAL A 121 -2.29 -1.55 -17.93
CA VAL A 121 -0.88 -1.87 -17.62
C VAL A 121 -0.07 -2.09 -18.90
N LEU A 122 -0.56 -2.91 -19.83
CA LEU A 122 0.10 -3.17 -21.12
C LEU A 122 0.13 -1.92 -22.01
N ARG A 123 -0.82 -1.00 -21.86
CA ARG A 123 -0.81 0.27 -22.59
C ARG A 123 0.27 1.23 -22.06
N ILE A 124 0.50 1.22 -20.75
CA ILE A 124 1.51 2.06 -20.09
C ILE A 124 2.92 1.51 -20.35
N ASP A 125 3.09 0.19 -20.31
CA ASP A 125 4.36 -0.52 -20.54
C ASP A 125 4.15 -1.64 -21.60
N PRO A 126 4.32 -1.32 -22.90
CA PRO A 126 4.03 -2.20 -24.04
C PRO A 126 4.94 -3.43 -24.22
#